data_AF-A0A2G9FWV3-F1
#
_entry.id   AF-A0A2G9FWV3-F1
#
_cell.length_a   1.000
_cell.length_b   1.000
_cell.length_c   1.000
_cell.angle_alpha   90.00
_cell.angle_beta   90.00
_cell.angle_gamma   90.00
#
_symmetry.space_group_name_H-M   'P 1'
#
loop_
_entity.id
_entity.type
_entity.pdbx_description
1 polymer ?
#
loop_
_entity_poly.entity_id
_entity_poly.type
_entity_poly.pdbx_seq_one_letter_code
_entity_poly.pdbx_strand_id
1 'polypeptide(L)'
;MLEPFLKGPEALYFLGQDFTSRYGHPSNAKVALPLTAKWLSSAREGKDEEWAEHITSLSELTSRHESSSSFLPSTTLRTGGSSLVKMSGNQADASSTSNATRYIESIDPHLECKGVEIDLLLRLGLLKLVNKIAGLTEVELPETMSLNFFRLRSVQSQVQKIIVMATSLLVLRQTLLSQRMVSSQAQMDTILSDSFKRLSKCLDSVEDAGIEDIVEILSTAIDEDNKLADIKLRPAKEIMARMLSKSLQEEDAVFTRVSRAVYLAARGVVLGGTGKQGRELAEMALQKVGASLLLDQVVQAASVLVVTAKVSVIVHGPWYANLTKE
;
A
#
# COMPACT_ATOMS: atom_id res chain seq x y z
N MET A 1 -9.12 -31.13 -5.73
CA MET A 1 -9.23 -29.67 -5.95
C MET A 1 -9.43 -29.45 -7.44
N LEU A 2 -10.59 -28.92 -7.88
CA LEU A 2 -10.75 -28.48 -9.26
C LEU A 2 -9.95 -27.17 -9.44
N GLU A 3 -8.93 -27.16 -10.29
CA GLU A 3 -8.42 -25.91 -10.84
C GLU A 3 -9.58 -25.17 -11.55
N PRO A 4 -9.61 -23.83 -11.54
CA PRO A 4 -10.61 -23.11 -12.32
C PRO A 4 -10.33 -23.35 -13.80
N PHE A 5 -11.26 -24.06 -14.46
CA PHE A 5 -11.23 -24.44 -15.88
C PHE A 5 -11.25 -23.24 -16.85
N LEU A 6 -11.56 -22.04 -16.36
CA LEU A 6 -11.66 -20.83 -17.19
C LEU A 6 -10.45 -19.93 -16.92
N LYS A 7 -9.61 -19.76 -17.95
CA LYS A 7 -8.46 -18.84 -17.97
C LYS A 7 -8.59 -17.96 -19.22
N GLY A 8 -8.10 -16.72 -19.15
CA GLY A 8 -8.08 -15.81 -20.31
C GLY A 8 -9.40 -15.06 -20.56
N PRO A 9 -9.59 -14.51 -21.78
CA PRO A 9 -10.74 -13.67 -22.13
C PRO A 9 -12.10 -14.36 -21.92
N GLU A 10 -12.17 -15.67 -22.14
CA GLU A 10 -13.40 -16.48 -21.98
C GLU A 10 -13.87 -16.50 -20.52
N ALA A 11 -12.94 -16.45 -19.57
CA ALA A 11 -13.29 -16.34 -18.16
C ALA A 11 -13.94 -15.00 -17.83
N LEU A 12 -13.46 -13.91 -18.44
CA LEU A 12 -14.03 -12.57 -18.27
C LEU A 12 -15.43 -12.46 -18.89
N TYR A 13 -15.61 -13.07 -20.06
CA TYR A 13 -16.93 -13.15 -20.70
C TYR A 13 -17.93 -13.91 -19.83
N PHE A 14 -17.54 -15.08 -19.29
CA PHE A 14 -18.38 -15.86 -18.40
C PHE A 14 -18.77 -15.08 -17.14
N LEU A 15 -17.83 -14.36 -16.52
CA LEU A 15 -18.12 -13.49 -15.37
C LEU A 15 -19.13 -12.40 -15.71
N GLY A 16 -19.00 -11.77 -16.89
CA GLY A 16 -19.96 -10.77 -17.35
C GLY A 16 -21.36 -11.34 -17.59
N GLN A 17 -21.42 -12.55 -18.14
CA GLN A 17 -22.68 -13.25 -18.39
C GLN A 17 -23.38 -13.68 -17.09
N ASP A 18 -22.65 -14.26 -16.13
CA ASP A 18 -23.18 -14.61 -14.80
C ASP A 18 -23.68 -13.36 -14.07
N PHE A 19 -22.92 -12.26 -14.13
CA PHE A 19 -23.33 -10.99 -13.54
C PHE A 19 -24.61 -10.44 -14.18
N THR A 20 -24.74 -10.51 -15.50
CA THR A 20 -25.97 -10.11 -16.23
C THR A 20 -27.16 -10.99 -15.84
N SER A 21 -26.95 -12.30 -15.66
CA SER A 21 -28.00 -13.22 -15.23
C SER A 21 -28.53 -12.87 -13.84
N ARG A 22 -27.64 -12.47 -12.92
CA ARG A 22 -28.02 -12.11 -11.54
C ARG A 22 -28.65 -10.73 -11.40
N TYR A 23 -28.05 -9.71 -12.03
CA TYR A 23 -28.41 -8.30 -11.81
C TYR A 23 -29.16 -7.66 -12.98
N GLY A 24 -29.39 -8.43 -14.05
CA GLY A 24 -30.11 -7.97 -15.23
C GLY A 24 -29.29 -7.03 -16.12
N HIS A 25 -29.99 -6.42 -17.08
CA HIS A 25 -29.39 -5.55 -18.08
C HIS A 25 -28.79 -4.28 -17.46
N PRO A 26 -27.65 -3.74 -17.97
CA PRO A 26 -26.98 -2.56 -17.43
C PRO A 26 -27.85 -1.31 -17.25
N SER A 27 -28.94 -1.17 -18.00
CA SER A 27 -29.92 -0.08 -17.84
C SER A 27 -30.58 -0.07 -16.46
N ASN A 28 -30.67 -1.22 -15.79
CA ASN A 28 -31.30 -1.36 -14.47
C ASN A 28 -30.31 -1.16 -13.32
N ALA A 29 -29.05 -0.76 -13.61
CA ALA A 29 -27.97 -0.70 -12.63
C ALA A 29 -28.31 0.12 -11.37
N LYS A 30 -29.01 1.26 -11.51
CA LYS A 30 -29.39 2.12 -10.37
C LYS A 30 -30.27 1.40 -9.34
N VAL A 31 -31.13 0.47 -9.80
CA VAL A 31 -32.02 -0.31 -8.93
C VAL A 31 -31.32 -1.59 -8.46
N ALA A 32 -30.57 -2.25 -9.34
CA ALA A 32 -29.96 -3.54 -9.07
C ALA A 32 -28.67 -3.47 -8.23
N LEU A 33 -27.97 -2.32 -8.23
CA LEU A 33 -26.63 -2.15 -7.63
C LEU A 33 -26.56 -0.93 -6.69
N PRO A 34 -27.41 -0.83 -5.65
CA PRO A 34 -27.44 0.31 -4.75
C PRO A 34 -26.12 0.51 -3.97
N LEU A 35 -25.42 -0.55 -3.55
CA LEU A 35 -24.18 -0.42 -2.79
C LEU A 35 -23.04 0.05 -3.69
N THR A 36 -22.92 -0.49 -4.90
CA THR A 36 -21.97 -0.03 -5.91
C THR A 36 -22.24 1.43 -6.27
N ALA A 37 -23.49 1.85 -6.42
CA ALA A 37 -23.83 3.25 -6.67
C ALA A 37 -23.35 4.16 -5.52
N LYS A 38 -23.68 3.82 -4.28
CA LYS A 38 -23.25 4.56 -3.08
C LYS A 38 -21.73 4.64 -2.97
N TRP A 39 -21.04 3.53 -3.22
CA TRP A 39 -19.59 3.44 -3.18
C TRP A 39 -18.93 4.32 -4.25
N LEU A 40 -19.43 4.30 -5.48
CA LEU A 40 -18.93 5.16 -6.57
C LEU A 40 -19.18 6.65 -6.28
N SER A 41 -20.33 7.00 -5.70
CA SER A 41 -20.61 8.38 -5.27
C SER A 41 -19.63 8.85 -4.19
N SER A 42 -19.32 8.00 -3.21
CA SER A 42 -18.31 8.31 -2.19
C SER A 42 -16.89 8.39 -2.78
N ALA A 43 -16.57 7.57 -3.78
CA ALA A 43 -15.29 7.64 -4.48
C ALA A 43 -15.16 8.89 -5.36
N ARG A 44 -16.28 9.42 -5.87
CA ARG A 44 -16.35 10.66 -6.67
C ARG A 44 -16.00 11.88 -5.83
N GLU A 45 -16.35 11.89 -4.55
CA GLU A 45 -15.95 12.94 -3.62
C GLU A 45 -14.42 13.03 -3.49
N GLY A 46 -13.88 14.19 -3.83
CA GLY A 46 -12.43 14.44 -3.83
C GLY A 46 -11.65 13.80 -4.99
N LYS A 47 -12.31 13.14 -5.96
CA LYS A 47 -11.63 12.49 -7.10
C LYS A 47 -10.71 13.46 -7.86
N ASP A 48 -11.22 14.65 -8.17
CA ASP A 48 -10.50 15.62 -8.99
C ASP A 48 -9.28 16.20 -8.27
N GLU A 49 -9.40 16.43 -6.96
CA GLU A 49 -8.28 16.84 -6.11
C GLU A 49 -7.22 15.74 -6.03
N GLU A 50 -7.61 14.50 -5.74
CA GLU A 50 -6.66 13.38 -5.64
C GLU A 50 -5.96 13.09 -6.97
N TRP A 51 -6.68 13.24 -8.09
CA TRP A 51 -6.10 13.11 -9.42
C TRP A 51 -5.13 14.25 -9.73
N ALA A 52 -5.50 15.50 -9.41
CA ALA A 52 -4.62 16.65 -9.58
C ALA A 52 -3.32 16.49 -8.75
N GLU A 53 -3.43 16.11 -7.49
CA GLU A 53 -2.28 15.81 -6.63
C GLU A 53 -1.37 14.72 -7.21
N HIS A 54 -1.96 13.68 -7.80
CA HIS A 54 -1.20 12.60 -8.46
C HIS A 54 -0.44 13.13 -9.68
N ILE A 55 -1.09 13.92 -10.54
CA ILE A 55 -0.45 14.53 -11.71
C ILE A 55 0.66 15.50 -11.29
N THR A 56 0.46 16.28 -10.24
CA THR A 56 1.52 17.14 -9.67
C THR A 56 2.70 16.31 -9.20
N SER A 57 2.45 15.24 -8.44
CA SER A 57 3.52 14.35 -7.95
C SER A 57 4.30 13.67 -9.09
N LEU A 58 3.60 13.27 -10.15
CA LEU A 58 4.20 12.69 -11.35
C LEU A 58 5.06 13.71 -12.10
N SER A 59 4.59 14.95 -12.19
CA SER A 59 5.31 16.05 -12.84
C SER A 59 6.59 16.42 -12.07
N GLU A 60 6.51 16.48 -10.73
CA GLU A 60 7.67 16.68 -9.86
C GLU A 60 8.70 15.55 -10.00
N LEU A 61 8.24 14.29 -10.13
CA LEU A 61 9.11 13.15 -10.35
C LEU A 61 9.84 13.25 -11.69
N THR A 62 9.14 13.59 -12.78
CA THR A 62 9.74 13.79 -14.10
C THR A 62 10.76 14.92 -14.09
N SER A 63 10.45 16.04 -13.44
CA SER A 63 11.38 17.17 -13.28
C SER A 63 12.66 16.78 -12.54
N ARG A 64 12.57 15.90 -11.52
CA ARG A 64 13.76 15.35 -10.83
C ARG A 64 14.62 14.50 -11.75
N HIS A 65 14.01 13.69 -12.62
CA HIS A 65 14.77 12.89 -13.60
C HIS A 65 15.47 13.78 -14.62
N GLU A 66 14.81 14.83 -15.13
CA GLU A 66 15.37 15.78 -16.10
C GLU A 66 16.48 16.65 -15.50
N SER A 67 16.32 17.12 -14.27
CA SER A 67 17.37 17.85 -13.55
C SER A 67 18.55 16.96 -13.15
N SER A 68 18.32 15.65 -12.95
CA SER A 68 19.41 14.69 -12.72
C SER A 68 20.18 14.30 -13.99
N SER A 69 19.60 14.51 -15.19
CA SER A 69 20.27 14.29 -16.48
C SER A 69 20.93 15.55 -17.05
N SER A 70 20.64 16.73 -16.49
CA SER A 70 21.22 18.01 -16.89
C SER A 70 21.74 18.79 -15.67
N PHE A 71 23.06 18.71 -15.47
CA PHE A 71 23.88 19.50 -14.55
C PHE A 71 23.81 19.18 -13.05
N LEU A 72 24.96 18.76 -12.50
CA LEU A 72 25.32 19.04 -11.11
C LEU A 72 25.21 20.55 -10.85
N PRO A 73 24.80 20.93 -9.63
CA PRO A 73 25.70 21.78 -8.87
C PRO A 73 25.98 21.20 -7.48
N SER A 74 27.27 21.06 -7.19
CA SER A 74 27.79 21.17 -5.83
C SER A 74 27.63 22.62 -5.38
N THR A 75 26.74 22.91 -4.41
CA THR A 75 27.02 23.93 -3.39
C THR A 75 26.42 23.54 -2.05
N THR A 76 27.33 23.56 -1.08
CA THR A 76 27.20 23.25 0.32
C THR A 76 26.34 24.28 1.05
N LEU A 77 25.34 23.86 1.82
CA LEU A 77 25.09 24.41 3.16
C LEU A 77 24.79 23.28 4.14
N ARG A 78 25.76 23.10 5.04
CA ARG A 78 25.85 22.15 6.13
C ARG A 78 24.87 22.53 7.24
N THR A 79 23.96 21.63 7.62
CA THR A 79 23.82 21.04 8.98
C THR A 79 22.73 19.96 8.97
N GLY A 80 23.09 18.71 9.29
CA GLY A 80 22.14 17.68 9.75
C GLY A 80 21.74 16.56 8.78
N GLY A 81 22.70 15.71 8.39
CA GLY A 81 22.51 14.28 8.05
C GLY A 81 21.36 13.86 7.12
N SER A 82 21.57 13.94 5.80
CA SER A 82 20.82 13.13 4.84
C SER A 82 21.78 12.34 3.96
N SER A 83 21.93 11.04 4.25
CA SER A 83 22.51 10.10 3.30
C SER A 83 21.44 9.76 2.26
N LEU A 84 21.67 10.17 1.02
CA LEU A 84 20.92 9.70 -0.13
C LEU A 84 21.29 8.23 -0.35
N VAL A 85 20.49 7.32 0.21
CA VAL A 85 20.65 5.88 0.00
C VAL A 85 20.19 5.54 -1.41
N LYS A 86 21.15 5.49 -2.34
CA LYS A 86 20.96 4.92 -3.67
C LYS A 86 21.14 3.41 -3.55
N MET A 87 20.05 2.67 -3.29
CA MET A 87 20.06 1.20 -3.42
C MET A 87 19.92 0.85 -4.90
N SER A 88 21.06 0.84 -5.60
CA SER A 88 21.18 0.19 -6.91
C SER A 88 21.36 -1.31 -6.70
N GLY A 89 20.25 -2.01 -6.49
CA GLY A 89 20.18 -3.47 -6.57
C GLY A 89 19.55 -3.87 -7.90
N ASN A 90 20.36 -4.26 -8.88
CA ASN A 90 19.87 -5.06 -10.00
C ASN A 90 19.44 -6.42 -9.42
N GLN A 91 18.16 -6.61 -9.16
CA GLN A 91 17.57 -7.93 -9.02
C GLN A 91 16.58 -8.14 -10.15
N ALA A 92 16.86 -9.18 -10.93
CA ALA A 92 16.02 -9.64 -12.01
C ALA A 92 14.61 -9.96 -11.49
N ASP A 93 13.62 -9.45 -12.23
CA ASP A 93 12.20 -9.72 -12.04
C ASP A 93 11.93 -11.24 -12.08
N ALA A 94 11.71 -11.82 -10.91
CA ALA A 94 11.16 -13.16 -10.79
C ALA A 94 10.29 -13.24 -9.53
N SER A 95 9.21 -12.45 -9.49
CA SER A 95 8.11 -12.72 -8.57
C SER A 95 7.11 -13.63 -9.27
N SER A 96 6.86 -14.80 -8.68
CA SER A 96 5.90 -15.79 -9.16
C SER A 96 4.48 -15.25 -8.99
N THR A 97 3.99 -14.49 -9.96
CA THR A 97 2.61 -14.03 -10.03
C THR A 97 1.71 -15.09 -10.67
N SER A 98 0.53 -15.27 -10.06
CA SER A 98 -0.55 -16.11 -10.56
C SER A 98 -0.84 -15.85 -12.05
N ASN A 99 -1.16 -16.89 -12.82
CA ASN A 99 -1.37 -16.80 -14.28
C ASN A 99 -2.45 -15.78 -14.75
N ALA A 100 -3.32 -15.28 -13.86
CA ALA A 100 -4.28 -14.22 -14.17
C ALA A 100 -3.62 -12.85 -14.45
N THR A 101 -2.44 -12.60 -13.87
CA THR A 101 -1.71 -11.32 -14.03
C THR A 101 -1.17 -11.17 -15.45
N ARG A 102 -0.71 -12.25 -16.10
CA ARG A 102 -0.14 -12.21 -17.46
C ARG A 102 -1.09 -11.73 -18.55
N TYR A 103 -2.39 -12.03 -18.47
CA TYR A 103 -3.34 -11.59 -19.51
C TYR A 103 -3.65 -10.10 -19.39
N ILE A 104 -3.87 -9.61 -18.17
CA ILE A 104 -4.10 -8.18 -17.91
C ILE A 104 -2.85 -7.36 -18.28
N GLU A 105 -1.65 -7.85 -17.94
CA GLU A 105 -0.36 -7.25 -18.35
C GLU A 105 -0.15 -7.29 -19.88
N SER A 106 -0.70 -8.27 -20.59
CA SER A 106 -0.65 -8.30 -22.06
C SER A 106 -1.55 -7.26 -22.74
N ILE A 107 -2.62 -6.81 -22.05
CA ILE A 107 -3.53 -5.76 -22.53
C ILE A 107 -2.95 -4.37 -22.23
N ASP A 108 -2.32 -4.20 -21.08
CA ASP A 108 -1.74 -2.95 -20.62
C ASP A 108 -0.46 -3.24 -19.79
N PRO A 109 0.74 -3.18 -20.41
CA PRO A 109 2.00 -3.60 -19.78
C PRO A 109 2.40 -2.80 -18.53
N HIS A 110 1.88 -1.58 -18.39
CA HIS A 110 2.22 -0.68 -17.29
C HIS A 110 1.08 -0.51 -16.29
N LEU A 111 -0.15 -0.91 -16.67
CA LEU A 111 -1.37 -0.84 -15.86
C LEU A 111 -1.68 0.56 -15.31
N GLU A 112 -1.13 1.58 -15.95
CA GLU A 112 -1.27 2.98 -15.55
C GLU A 112 -2.73 3.46 -15.69
N CYS A 113 -3.13 4.36 -14.80
CA CYS A 113 -4.42 5.02 -14.87
C CYS A 113 -4.30 6.24 -15.78
N LYS A 114 -5.07 6.29 -16.87
CA LYS A 114 -5.06 7.40 -17.83
C LYS A 114 -6.03 8.53 -17.48
N GLY A 115 -6.57 8.53 -16.26
CA GLY A 115 -7.58 9.50 -15.82
C GLY A 115 -8.98 9.28 -16.40
N VAL A 116 -9.22 8.15 -17.07
CA VAL A 116 -10.57 7.78 -17.54
C VAL A 116 -11.51 7.66 -16.34
N GLU A 117 -12.65 8.34 -16.39
CA GLU A 117 -13.51 8.56 -15.22
C GLU A 117 -13.86 7.28 -14.46
N ILE A 118 -14.32 6.23 -15.15
CA ILE A 118 -14.70 4.96 -14.52
C ILE A 118 -13.48 4.24 -13.92
N ASP A 119 -12.37 4.14 -14.66
CA ASP A 119 -11.14 3.49 -14.17
C ASP A 119 -10.61 4.21 -12.92
N LEU A 120 -10.57 5.54 -12.96
CA LEU A 120 -10.12 6.38 -11.84
C LEU A 120 -11.02 6.22 -10.61
N LEU A 121 -12.35 6.26 -10.79
CA LEU A 121 -13.31 6.07 -9.70
C LEU A 121 -13.16 4.70 -9.03
N LEU A 122 -13.00 3.63 -9.83
CA LEU A 122 -12.84 2.29 -9.29
C LEU A 122 -11.54 2.14 -8.52
N ARG A 123 -10.43 2.66 -9.06
CA ARG A 123 -9.12 2.62 -8.42
C ARG A 123 -9.10 3.37 -7.09
N LEU A 124 -9.62 4.60 -7.06
CA LEU A 124 -9.73 5.38 -5.83
C LEU A 124 -10.73 4.75 -4.86
N GLY A 125 -11.87 4.27 -5.35
CA GLY A 125 -12.87 3.60 -4.53
C GLY A 125 -12.33 2.34 -3.85
N LEU A 126 -11.55 1.53 -4.57
CA LEU A 126 -10.92 0.31 -4.04
C LEU A 126 -9.84 0.67 -3.03
N LEU A 127 -9.02 1.67 -3.34
CA LEU A 127 -7.99 2.17 -2.44
C LEU A 127 -8.61 2.68 -1.13
N LYS A 128 -9.64 3.53 -1.19
CA LYS A 128 -10.37 4.02 -0.01
C LYS A 128 -10.99 2.88 0.77
N LEU A 129 -11.55 1.87 0.10
CA LEU A 129 -12.19 0.71 0.73
C LEU A 129 -11.21 -0.09 1.60
N VAL A 130 -10.02 -0.42 1.08
CA VAL A 130 -9.02 -1.22 1.81
C VAL A 130 -8.19 -0.42 2.82
N ASN A 131 -8.26 0.91 2.78
CA ASN A 131 -7.59 1.77 3.77
C ASN A 131 -8.49 2.12 4.96
N LYS A 132 -9.75 1.66 5.00
CA LYS A 132 -10.58 1.77 6.21
C LYS A 132 -9.97 0.98 7.36
N ILE A 133 -10.07 1.53 8.56
CA ILE A 133 -9.62 0.88 9.81
C ILE A 133 -10.58 -0.25 10.19
N ALA A 134 -11.89 0.00 10.10
CA ALA A 134 -12.91 -1.02 10.28
C ALA A 134 -12.75 -2.12 9.22
N GLY A 135 -12.71 -3.37 9.68
CA GLY A 135 -12.58 -4.53 8.81
C GLY A 135 -13.72 -4.60 7.78
N LEU A 136 -13.37 -4.90 6.54
CA LEU A 136 -14.34 -5.04 5.45
C LEU A 136 -15.30 -6.19 5.76
N THR A 137 -16.59 -5.91 5.70
CA THR A 137 -17.67 -6.89 5.89
C THR A 137 -18.40 -7.13 4.57
N GLU A 138 -19.05 -8.28 4.42
CA GLU A 138 -19.81 -8.59 3.20
C GLU A 138 -21.02 -7.67 3.00
N VAL A 139 -21.60 -7.15 4.10
CA VAL A 139 -22.81 -6.32 4.08
C VAL A 139 -22.57 -4.95 3.45
N GLU A 140 -21.36 -4.40 3.61
CA GLU A 140 -21.01 -3.06 3.11
C GLU A 140 -20.27 -3.10 1.75
N LEU A 141 -20.06 -4.31 1.22
CA LEU A 141 -19.28 -4.51 0.01
C LEU A 141 -20.12 -4.17 -1.24
N PRO A 142 -19.58 -3.42 -2.21
CA PRO A 142 -20.23 -3.22 -3.50
C PRO A 142 -20.60 -4.55 -4.15
N GLU A 143 -21.76 -4.64 -4.78
CA GLU A 143 -22.24 -5.89 -5.39
C GLU A 143 -21.26 -6.39 -6.47
N THR A 144 -20.66 -5.46 -7.20
CA THR A 144 -19.62 -5.72 -8.23
C THR A 144 -18.28 -6.22 -7.66
N MET A 145 -18.11 -6.21 -6.33
CA MET A 145 -16.90 -6.67 -5.64
C MET A 145 -17.11 -7.95 -4.83
N SER A 146 -18.34 -8.51 -4.80
CA SER A 146 -18.69 -9.74 -4.08
C SER A 146 -17.69 -10.89 -4.27
N LEU A 147 -17.31 -11.20 -5.51
CA LEU A 147 -16.33 -12.26 -5.82
C LEU A 147 -14.91 -11.96 -5.34
N ASN A 148 -14.59 -10.70 -5.05
CA ASN A 148 -13.28 -10.25 -4.59
C ASN A 148 -13.25 -10.01 -3.07
N PHE A 149 -14.29 -10.34 -2.30
CA PHE A 149 -14.36 -10.06 -0.86
C PHE A 149 -13.11 -10.51 -0.09
N PHE A 150 -12.75 -11.79 -0.15
CA PHE A 150 -11.57 -12.32 0.56
C PHE A 150 -10.26 -11.71 0.07
N ARG A 151 -10.16 -11.40 -1.23
CA ARG A 151 -8.97 -10.75 -1.80
C ARG A 151 -8.81 -9.33 -1.25
N LEU A 152 -9.90 -8.54 -1.24
CA LEU A 152 -9.90 -7.18 -0.70
C LEU A 152 -9.66 -7.18 0.81
N ARG A 153 -10.22 -8.14 1.54
CA ARG A 153 -9.97 -8.31 2.98
C ARG A 153 -8.51 -8.64 3.27
N SER A 154 -7.89 -9.49 2.44
CA SER A 154 -6.46 -9.79 2.51
C SER A 154 -5.60 -8.55 2.24
N VAL A 155 -5.95 -7.73 1.23
CA VAL A 155 -5.24 -6.48 0.94
C VAL A 155 -5.39 -5.49 2.09
N GLN A 156 -6.59 -5.31 2.65
CA GLN A 156 -6.80 -4.47 3.84
C GLN A 156 -5.95 -4.95 5.02
N SER A 157 -5.88 -6.25 5.27
CA SER A 157 -5.03 -6.81 6.32
C SER A 157 -3.55 -6.49 6.08
N GLN A 158 -3.08 -6.58 4.84
CA GLN A 158 -1.71 -6.20 4.48
C GLN A 158 -1.45 -4.70 4.68
N VAL A 159 -2.40 -3.83 4.30
CA VAL A 159 -2.29 -2.39 4.52
C VAL A 159 -2.19 -2.05 6.01
N GLN A 160 -3.05 -2.64 6.85
CA GLN A 160 -2.99 -2.44 8.30
C GLN A 160 -1.67 -2.95 8.89
N LYS A 161 -1.20 -4.11 8.42
CA LYS A 161 0.11 -4.64 8.79
C LYS A 161 1.26 -3.70 8.42
N ILE A 162 1.24 -3.12 7.22
CA ILE A 162 2.23 -2.13 6.78
C ILE A 162 2.23 -0.90 7.70
N ILE A 163 1.05 -0.40 8.10
CA ILE A 163 0.92 0.73 9.03
C ILE A 163 1.53 0.39 10.40
N VAL A 164 1.23 -0.79 10.95
CA VAL A 164 1.79 -1.27 12.22
C VAL A 164 3.31 -1.40 12.11
N MET A 165 3.83 -1.98 11.03
CA MET A 165 5.27 -2.12 10.82
C MET A 165 5.97 -0.77 10.66
N ALA A 166 5.40 0.17 9.89
CA ALA A 166 5.95 1.50 9.70
C ALA A 166 6.04 2.26 11.04
N THR A 167 4.97 2.19 11.84
CA THR A 167 4.91 2.81 13.16
C THR A 167 5.91 2.18 14.12
N SER A 168 6.04 0.84 14.10
CA SER A 168 7.00 0.10 14.93
C SER A 168 8.45 0.45 14.61
N LEU A 169 8.81 0.52 13.33
CA LEU A 169 10.14 0.91 12.88
C LEU A 169 10.45 2.37 13.21
N LEU A 170 9.45 3.26 13.11
CA LEU A 170 9.57 4.65 13.55
C LEU A 170 9.87 4.74 15.04
N VAL A 171 9.08 4.05 15.88
CA VAL A 171 9.28 4.05 17.35
C VAL A 171 10.64 3.45 17.72
N LEU A 172 11.06 2.36 17.07
CA LEU A 172 12.40 1.80 17.25
C LEU A 172 13.47 2.83 16.94
N ARG A 173 13.39 3.49 15.77
CA ARG A 173 14.34 4.53 15.36
C ARG A 173 14.43 5.67 16.38
N GLN A 174 13.28 6.15 16.87
CA GLN A 174 13.25 7.21 17.89
C GLN A 174 13.82 6.75 19.23
N THR A 175 13.56 5.50 19.61
CA THR A 175 14.09 4.92 20.84
C THR A 175 15.61 4.79 20.79
N LEU A 176 16.17 4.25 19.69
CA LEU A 176 17.60 4.12 19.48
C LEU A 176 18.33 5.47 19.55
N LEU A 177 17.73 6.52 18.98
CA LEU A 177 18.27 7.88 19.03
C LEU A 177 18.19 8.50 20.43
N SER A 178 17.03 8.40 21.09
CA SER A 178 16.83 8.98 22.42
C SER A 178 17.71 8.36 23.50
N GLN A 179 17.94 7.05 23.43
CA GLN A 179 18.76 6.29 24.37
C GLN A 179 20.25 6.24 23.98
N ARG A 180 20.63 6.86 22.84
CA ARG A 180 21.99 6.82 22.27
C ARG A 180 22.54 5.39 22.21
N MET A 181 21.73 4.48 21.67
CA MET A 181 22.04 3.05 21.56
C MET A 181 22.85 2.72 20.31
N VAL A 182 22.98 3.68 19.40
CA VAL A 182 23.65 3.50 18.11
C VAL A 182 24.72 4.57 17.93
N SER A 183 25.89 4.15 17.43
CA SER A 183 27.05 5.03 17.21
C SER A 183 27.22 5.46 15.76
N SER A 184 26.56 4.81 14.80
CA SER A 184 26.63 5.13 13.37
C SER A 184 25.32 4.90 12.62
N GLN A 185 25.12 5.61 11.51
CA GLN A 185 23.94 5.42 10.66
C GLN A 185 23.85 3.98 10.10
N ALA A 186 24.99 3.39 9.73
CA ALA A 186 25.03 2.02 9.22
C ALA A 186 24.53 1.00 10.25
N GLN A 187 24.90 1.16 11.52
CA GLN A 187 24.39 0.31 12.60
C GLN A 187 22.87 0.45 12.76
N MET A 188 22.33 1.67 12.65
CA MET A 188 20.89 1.91 12.70
C MET A 188 20.16 1.18 11.56
N ASP A 189 20.69 1.30 10.34
CA ASP A 189 20.07 0.69 9.15
C ASP A 189 20.09 -0.85 9.23
N THR A 190 21.16 -1.44 9.78
CA THR A 190 21.23 -2.89 10.06
C THR A 190 20.16 -3.34 11.05
N ILE A 191 20.03 -2.64 12.20
CA ILE A 191 19.03 -2.98 13.23
C ILE A 191 17.61 -2.83 12.67
N LEU A 192 17.33 -1.77 11.91
CA LEU A 192 16.01 -1.56 11.29
C LEU A 192 15.69 -2.63 10.25
N SER A 193 16.67 -3.04 9.45
CA SER A 193 16.51 -4.11 8.45
C SER A 193 16.24 -5.47 9.09
N ASP A 194 16.97 -5.81 10.17
CA ASP A 194 16.75 -7.06 10.91
C ASP A 194 15.39 -7.06 11.62
N SER A 195 15.07 -5.95 12.30
CA SER A 195 13.77 -5.74 12.95
C SER A 195 12.61 -5.87 11.96
N PHE A 196 12.74 -5.31 10.76
CA PHE A 196 11.76 -5.44 9.69
C PHE A 196 11.51 -6.91 9.33
N LYS A 197 12.57 -7.70 9.11
CA LYS A 197 12.45 -9.12 8.76
C LYS A 197 11.77 -9.94 9.86
N ARG A 198 12.19 -9.74 11.11
CA ARG A 198 11.62 -10.43 12.28
C ARG A 198 10.16 -10.06 12.50
N LEU A 199 9.85 -8.77 12.41
CA LEU A 199 8.48 -8.26 12.58
C LEU A 199 7.56 -8.75 11.47
N SER A 200 8.01 -8.73 10.21
CA SER A 200 7.23 -9.29 9.09
C SER A 200 6.86 -10.74 9.38
N LYS A 201 7.86 -11.56 9.76
CA LYS A 201 7.67 -12.98 10.06
C LYS A 201 6.70 -13.19 11.22
N CYS A 202 6.84 -12.46 12.32
CA CYS A 202 5.94 -12.58 13.47
C CYS A 202 4.49 -12.29 13.05
N LEU A 203 4.27 -11.13 12.44
CA LEU A 203 2.94 -10.70 12.01
C LEU A 203 2.36 -11.57 10.87
N ASP A 204 3.15 -12.43 10.23
CA ASP A 204 2.66 -13.41 9.23
C ASP A 204 2.25 -14.73 9.90
N SER A 205 2.81 -15.02 11.08
CA SER A 205 2.67 -16.31 11.77
C SER A 205 1.75 -16.29 12.98
N VAL A 206 1.58 -15.13 13.63
CA VAL A 206 0.84 -14.97 14.89
C VAL A 206 -0.40 -14.13 14.60
N GLU A 207 -1.57 -14.74 14.72
CA GLU A 207 -2.87 -14.12 14.39
C GLU A 207 -3.22 -12.96 15.35
N ASP A 208 -2.86 -13.09 16.63
CA ASP A 208 -3.16 -12.13 17.70
C ASP A 208 -1.90 -11.44 18.26
N ALA A 209 -0.93 -11.09 17.39
CA ALA A 209 0.29 -10.41 17.83
C ALA A 209 -0.02 -9.05 18.47
N GLY A 210 0.27 -8.92 19.76
CA GLY A 210 0.05 -7.72 20.55
C GLY A 210 1.21 -6.73 20.51
N ILE A 211 1.05 -5.60 21.19
CA ILE A 211 2.11 -4.59 21.31
C ILE A 211 3.31 -5.16 22.07
N GLU A 212 3.06 -5.99 23.09
CA GLU A 212 4.08 -6.66 23.88
C GLU A 212 4.95 -7.57 23.01
N ASP A 213 4.35 -8.34 22.09
CA ASP A 213 5.06 -9.22 21.16
C ASP A 213 5.94 -8.40 20.21
N ILE A 214 5.39 -7.31 19.67
CA ILE A 214 6.12 -6.39 18.80
C ILE A 214 7.33 -5.81 19.54
N VAL A 215 7.14 -5.31 20.76
CA VAL A 215 8.22 -4.73 21.58
C VAL A 215 9.30 -5.75 21.89
N GLU A 216 8.94 -6.99 22.18
CA GLU A 216 9.91 -8.05 22.43
C GLU A 216 10.76 -8.33 21.19
N ILE A 217 10.12 -8.43 20.02
CA ILE A 217 10.83 -8.63 18.75
C ILE A 217 11.79 -7.49 18.44
N LEU A 218 11.34 -6.24 18.59
CA LEU A 218 12.20 -5.07 18.37
C LEU A 218 13.39 -5.08 19.35
N SER A 219 13.17 -5.50 20.59
CA SER A 219 14.23 -5.56 21.60
C SER A 219 15.25 -6.65 21.33
N THR A 220 14.82 -7.82 20.87
CA THR A 220 15.75 -8.90 20.49
C THR A 220 16.63 -8.53 19.29
N ALA A 221 16.19 -7.63 18.41
CA ALA A 221 17.00 -7.10 17.31
C ALA A 221 18.05 -6.09 17.80
N ILE A 222 17.83 -5.44 18.94
CA ILE A 222 18.80 -4.54 19.57
C ILE A 222 19.90 -5.33 20.31
N ASP A 223 19.55 -6.49 20.87
CA ASP A 223 20.39 -7.27 21.77
C ASP A 223 21.30 -8.30 21.08
N GLU A 224 21.23 -8.44 19.75
CA GLU A 224 22.01 -9.46 19.01
C GLU A 224 23.53 -9.41 19.27
N ASP A 225 24.08 -8.26 19.65
CA ASP A 225 25.51 -8.10 19.88
C ASP A 225 25.94 -8.38 21.33
N ASN A 226 25.02 -8.79 22.23
CA ASN A 226 25.26 -9.14 23.66
C ASN A 226 26.07 -8.11 24.48
N LYS A 227 26.21 -6.88 23.95
CA LYS A 227 27.04 -5.79 24.50
C LYS A 227 26.22 -4.74 25.24
N LEU A 228 24.90 -4.76 25.10
CA LEU A 228 24.06 -3.77 25.74
C LEU A 228 23.71 -4.27 27.15
N ALA A 229 24.29 -3.64 28.16
CA ALA A 229 23.90 -3.91 29.53
C ALA A 229 22.38 -3.72 29.68
N ASP A 230 21.71 -4.69 30.33
CA ASP A 230 20.28 -4.76 30.66
C ASP A 230 19.68 -3.41 31.13
N ILE A 231 20.54 -2.57 31.73
CA ILE A 231 20.30 -1.19 32.16
C ILE A 231 19.69 -0.29 31.07
N LYS A 232 20.08 -0.42 29.79
CA LYS A 232 19.53 0.41 28.69
C LYS A 232 18.37 -0.26 27.96
N LEU A 233 18.30 -1.59 28.00
CA LEU A 233 17.30 -2.35 27.27
C LEU A 233 15.93 -2.27 27.95
N ARG A 234 15.87 -2.35 29.29
CA ARG A 234 14.61 -2.24 30.03
C ARG A 234 13.92 -0.88 29.85
N PRO A 235 14.59 0.28 30.00
CA PRO A 235 13.98 1.58 29.69
C PRO A 235 13.55 1.70 28.23
N ALA A 236 14.31 1.12 27.28
CA ALA A 236 13.95 1.12 25.86
C ALA A 236 12.65 0.34 25.61
N LYS A 237 12.48 -0.84 26.22
CA LYS A 237 11.24 -1.64 26.16
C LYS A 237 10.03 -0.85 26.63
N GLU A 238 10.13 -0.22 27.80
CA GLU A 238 9.03 0.58 28.38
C GLU A 238 8.69 1.81 27.53
N ILE A 239 9.69 2.48 26.96
CA ILE A 239 9.49 3.61 26.05
C ILE A 239 8.79 3.13 24.78
N MET A 240 9.25 2.04 24.17
CA MET A 240 8.66 1.49 22.95
C MET A 240 7.21 1.07 23.17
N ALA A 241 6.90 0.32 24.23
CA ALA A 241 5.54 -0.13 24.53
C ALA A 241 4.56 1.04 24.68
N ARG A 242 4.96 2.07 25.42
CA ARG A 242 4.14 3.28 25.62
C ARG A 242 3.99 4.08 24.33
N MET A 243 5.05 4.25 23.54
CA MET A 243 4.99 4.98 22.28
C MET A 243 4.14 4.25 21.26
N LEU A 244 4.26 2.93 21.14
CA LEU A 244 3.42 2.11 20.24
C LEU A 244 1.95 2.14 20.64
N SER A 245 1.67 1.95 21.94
CA SER A 245 0.30 1.98 22.47
C SER A 245 -0.43 3.30 22.19
N LYS A 246 0.31 4.41 22.16
CA LYS A 246 -0.22 5.71 21.80
C LYS A 246 -0.28 5.91 20.28
N SER A 247 0.81 5.61 19.57
CA SER A 247 0.97 5.92 18.14
C SER A 247 0.14 5.04 17.20
N LEU A 248 -0.45 3.96 17.71
CA LEU A 248 -1.38 3.10 16.98
C LEU A 248 -2.85 3.43 17.24
N GLN A 249 -3.14 4.42 18.10
CA GLN A 249 -4.50 4.90 18.29
C GLN A 249 -4.93 5.76 17.10
N GLU A 250 -6.20 5.61 16.68
CA GLU A 250 -6.75 6.28 15.49
C GLU A 250 -6.63 7.82 15.55
N GLU A 251 -6.77 8.39 16.74
CA GLU A 251 -6.71 9.85 16.95
C GLU A 251 -5.27 10.40 17.09
N ASP A 252 -4.26 9.53 17.09
CA ASP A 252 -2.88 9.97 17.23
C ASP A 252 -2.34 10.56 15.91
N ALA A 253 -1.59 11.65 16.04
CA ALA A 253 -1.01 12.35 14.90
C ALA A 253 0.04 11.50 14.16
N VAL A 254 0.74 10.59 14.86
CA VAL A 254 1.67 9.64 14.25
C VAL A 254 0.89 8.64 13.40
N PHE A 255 -0.18 8.06 13.94
CA PHE A 255 -1.04 7.15 13.20
C PHE A 255 -1.56 7.82 11.92
N THR A 256 -2.16 9.00 12.05
CA THR A 256 -2.71 9.75 10.91
C THR A 256 -1.64 10.02 9.84
N ARG A 257 -0.45 10.44 10.26
CA ARG A 257 0.67 10.74 9.35
C ARG A 257 1.18 9.48 8.64
N VAL A 258 1.35 8.37 9.36
CA VAL A 258 1.81 7.09 8.80
C VAL A 258 0.77 6.52 7.85
N SER A 259 -0.49 6.44 8.28
CA SER A 259 -1.62 5.98 7.46
C SER A 259 -1.77 6.80 6.19
N ARG A 260 -1.65 8.14 6.26
CA ARG A 260 -1.65 8.99 5.06
C ARG A 260 -0.46 8.71 4.15
N ALA A 261 0.74 8.49 4.68
CA ALA A 261 1.91 8.17 3.87
C ALA A 261 1.75 6.81 3.16
N VAL A 262 1.23 5.79 3.84
CA VAL A 262 0.92 4.48 3.26
C VAL A 262 -0.17 4.59 2.20
N TYR A 263 -1.23 5.36 2.46
CA TYR A 263 -2.27 5.64 1.48
C TYR A 263 -1.71 6.29 0.21
N LEU A 264 -0.88 7.34 0.36
CA LEU A 264 -0.25 8.02 -0.77
C LEU A 264 0.70 7.09 -1.52
N ALA A 265 1.40 6.20 -0.81
CA ALA A 265 2.28 5.24 -1.43
C ALA A 265 1.50 4.23 -2.29
N ALA A 266 0.43 3.66 -1.72
CA ALA A 266 -0.48 2.77 -2.45
C ALA A 266 -1.16 3.51 -3.62
N ARG A 267 -1.56 4.78 -3.45
CA ARG A 267 -2.10 5.62 -4.54
C ARG A 267 -1.11 5.79 -5.69
N GLY A 268 0.17 5.99 -5.37
CA GLY A 268 1.26 6.07 -6.35
C GLY A 268 1.30 4.85 -7.26
N VAL A 269 1.19 3.64 -6.71
CA VAL A 269 1.15 2.39 -7.48
C VAL A 269 -0.20 2.18 -8.18
N VAL A 270 -1.30 2.43 -7.46
CA VAL A 270 -2.65 2.23 -8.00
C VAL A 270 -2.93 3.12 -9.21
N LEU A 271 -2.43 4.35 -9.22
CA LEU A 271 -2.63 5.28 -10.33
C LEU A 271 -1.45 5.30 -11.32
N GLY A 272 -0.22 5.30 -10.82
CA GLY A 272 1.01 5.34 -11.63
C GLY A 272 1.49 3.98 -12.14
N GLY A 273 0.69 2.92 -11.95
CA GLY A 273 0.99 1.57 -12.41
C GLY A 273 1.97 0.80 -11.53
N THR A 274 2.18 -0.47 -11.87
CA THR A 274 3.10 -1.37 -11.14
C THR A 274 4.55 -1.26 -11.61
N GLY A 275 4.81 -0.44 -12.64
CA GLY A 275 6.13 -0.17 -13.18
C GLY A 275 6.96 0.80 -12.33
N LYS A 276 8.04 1.31 -12.94
CA LYS A 276 9.03 2.18 -12.29
C LYS A 276 8.41 3.45 -11.68
N GLN A 277 7.53 4.13 -12.42
CA GLN A 277 6.94 5.41 -11.99
C GLN A 277 6.10 5.25 -10.71
N GLY A 278 5.15 4.32 -10.69
CA GLY A 278 4.33 4.06 -9.51
C GLY A 278 5.15 3.61 -8.30
N ARG A 279 6.21 2.81 -8.52
CA ARG A 279 7.16 2.41 -7.46
C ARG A 279 7.93 3.61 -6.89
N GLU A 280 8.44 4.51 -7.73
CA GLU A 280 9.16 5.72 -7.28
C GLU A 280 8.24 6.68 -6.51
N LEU A 281 6.99 6.87 -6.96
CA LEU A 281 5.98 7.64 -6.24
C LEU A 281 5.70 7.03 -4.86
N ALA A 282 5.59 5.70 -4.79
CA ALA A 282 5.39 4.98 -3.54
C ALA A 282 6.57 5.12 -2.59
N GLU A 283 7.79 5.02 -3.11
CA GLU A 283 9.00 5.18 -2.33
C GLU A 283 9.10 6.60 -1.75
N MET A 284 8.86 7.64 -2.54
CA MET A 284 8.88 9.03 -2.08
C MET A 284 7.86 9.29 -0.97
N ALA A 285 6.68 8.66 -1.03
CA ALA A 285 5.68 8.77 0.02
C ALA A 285 6.13 8.08 1.32
N LEU A 286 6.66 6.86 1.25
CA LEU A 286 7.15 6.11 2.42
C LEU A 286 8.39 6.74 3.05
N GLN A 287 9.28 7.32 2.25
CA GLN A 287 10.48 8.01 2.74
C GLN A 287 10.13 9.15 3.71
N LYS A 288 8.99 9.85 3.54
CA LYS A 288 8.51 10.92 4.44
C LYS A 288 8.25 10.46 5.88
N VAL A 289 8.09 9.15 6.07
CA VAL A 289 7.87 8.50 7.38
C VAL A 289 8.95 7.44 7.65
N GLY A 290 10.07 7.45 6.93
CA GLY A 290 11.18 6.52 7.14
C GLY A 290 10.84 5.05 6.88
N ALA A 291 9.80 4.78 6.09
CA ALA A 291 9.22 3.45 5.88
C ALA A 291 9.60 2.83 4.52
N SER A 292 10.70 3.26 3.88
CA SER A 292 11.09 2.79 2.54
C SER A 292 11.31 1.27 2.45
N LEU A 293 11.66 0.61 3.55
CA LEU A 293 11.76 -0.86 3.63
C LEU A 293 10.44 -1.59 3.33
N LEU A 294 9.30 -0.90 3.44
CA LEU A 294 7.96 -1.45 3.21
C LEU A 294 7.49 -1.31 1.75
N LEU A 295 8.34 -0.79 0.85
CA LEU A 295 7.98 -0.51 -0.53
C LEU A 295 7.43 -1.74 -1.26
N ASP A 296 8.10 -2.88 -1.16
CA ASP A 296 7.67 -4.10 -1.85
C ASP A 296 6.31 -4.61 -1.36
N GLN A 297 6.06 -4.52 -0.06
CA GLN A 297 4.77 -4.91 0.52
C GLN A 297 3.64 -3.99 0.04
N VAL A 298 3.88 -2.67 -0.03
CA VAL A 298 2.92 -1.70 -0.57
C VAL A 298 2.64 -1.98 -2.05
N VAL A 299 3.70 -2.19 -2.86
CA VAL A 299 3.56 -2.48 -4.29
C VAL A 299 2.77 -3.77 -4.50
N GLN A 300 3.06 -4.82 -3.73
CA GLN A 300 2.33 -6.09 -3.83
C GLN A 300 0.84 -5.93 -3.50
N ALA A 301 0.52 -5.28 -2.38
CA ALA A 301 -0.87 -5.03 -1.96
C ALA A 301 -1.63 -4.18 -2.99
N ALA A 302 -1.01 -3.09 -3.47
CA ALA A 302 -1.59 -2.19 -4.46
C ALA A 302 -1.78 -2.84 -5.84
N SER A 303 -0.87 -3.73 -6.25
CA SER A 303 -0.96 -4.45 -7.52
C SER A 303 -2.23 -5.29 -7.62
N VAL A 304 -2.68 -5.90 -6.50
CA VAL A 304 -3.95 -6.62 -6.44
C VAL A 304 -5.11 -5.68 -6.76
N LEU A 305 -5.11 -4.47 -6.20
CA LEU A 305 -6.16 -3.47 -6.47
C LEU A 305 -6.17 -3.02 -7.92
N VAL A 306 -4.99 -2.84 -8.53
CA VAL A 306 -4.86 -2.47 -9.95
C VAL A 306 -5.50 -3.55 -10.84
N VAL A 307 -5.17 -4.82 -10.61
CA VAL A 307 -5.75 -5.94 -11.36
C VAL A 307 -7.26 -6.05 -11.12
N THR A 308 -7.70 -5.92 -9.86
CA THR A 308 -9.14 -5.93 -9.52
C THR A 308 -9.88 -4.81 -10.23
N ALA A 309 -9.35 -3.59 -10.26
CA ALA A 309 -9.95 -2.46 -10.97
C ALA A 309 -10.09 -2.75 -12.47
N LYS A 310 -9.01 -3.19 -13.13
CA LYS A 310 -9.01 -3.49 -14.58
C LYS A 310 -9.99 -4.59 -14.94
N VAL A 311 -9.98 -5.71 -14.19
CA VAL A 311 -10.95 -6.80 -14.38
C VAL A 311 -12.38 -6.28 -14.20
N SER A 312 -12.60 -5.43 -13.19
CA SER A 312 -13.91 -4.87 -12.92
C SER A 312 -14.40 -3.94 -14.03
N VAL A 313 -13.52 -3.11 -14.61
CA VAL A 313 -13.85 -2.29 -15.80
C VAL A 313 -14.27 -3.17 -16.97
N ILE A 314 -13.55 -4.26 -17.22
CA ILE A 314 -13.85 -5.16 -18.35
C ILE A 314 -15.19 -5.87 -18.14
N VAL A 315 -15.41 -6.42 -16.94
CA VAL A 315 -16.59 -7.25 -16.64
C VAL A 315 -17.84 -6.41 -16.39
N HIS A 316 -17.72 -5.31 -15.63
CA HIS A 316 -18.85 -4.54 -15.12
C HIS A 316 -18.95 -3.12 -15.71
N GLY A 317 -18.07 -2.77 -16.65
CA GLY A 317 -18.01 -1.45 -17.30
C GLY A 317 -19.38 -0.88 -17.76
N PRO A 318 -20.23 -1.67 -18.44
CA PRO A 318 -21.56 -1.20 -18.85
C PRO A 318 -22.46 -0.78 -17.69
N TRP A 319 -22.40 -1.46 -16.53
CA TRP A 319 -23.19 -1.07 -15.36
C TRP A 319 -22.62 0.19 -14.72
N TYR A 320 -21.29 0.28 -14.58
CA TYR A 320 -20.64 1.50 -14.09
C TYR A 320 -21.00 2.72 -14.92
N ALA A 321 -20.96 2.60 -16.26
CA ALA A 321 -21.36 3.67 -17.14
C ALA A 321 -22.81 4.13 -16.93
N ASN A 322 -23.73 3.25 -16.53
CA ASN A 322 -25.12 3.63 -16.22
C ASN A 322 -25.28 4.19 -14.80
N LEU A 323 -24.40 3.83 -13.87
CA LEU A 323 -24.36 4.40 -12.52
C LEU A 323 -23.71 5.79 -12.49
N THR A 324 -22.80 6.07 -13.41
CA THR A 324 -22.10 7.36 -13.51
C THR A 324 -22.73 8.33 -14.51
N LYS A 325 -23.80 7.92 -15.22
CA LYS A 325 -24.63 8.83 -16.00
C LYS A 325 -25.48 9.69 -15.06
N GLU A 326 -25.21 10.99 -15.08
CA GLU A 326 -26.12 12.03 -14.57
C GLU A 326 -27.42 12.03 -15.39
#